data_AF-A0AAE9L0I9-F1
#
_entry.id   AF-A0AAE9L0I9-F1
#
_cell.length_a   1.000
_cell.length_b   1.000
_cell.length_c   1.000
_cell.angle_alpha   90.00
_cell.angle_beta   90.00
_cell.angle_gamma   90.00
#
_symmetry.space_group_name_H-M   'P 1'
#
loop_
_entity.id
_entity.type
_entity.pdbx_description
1 polymer ?
#
loop_
_entity_poly.entity_id
_entity_poly.type
_entity_poly.pdbx_seq_one_letter_code
_entity_poly.pdbx_strand_id
1 'polypeptide(L)' 'MKNKELTFGQKAVGLTFNPSGNEKVTQCKQAFADLIDMMNDLRSDPNSSQDAKRHASVAITELETAQMRAVKALTV' A
#
# COMPACT_ATOMS: atom_id res chain seq x y z
N MET A 1 4.19 20.27 -15.46
CA MET A 1 3.15 19.61 -14.62
C MET A 1 3.85 19.14 -13.35
N LYS A 2 3.44 19.58 -12.15
CA LYS A 2 4.03 19.09 -10.91
C LYS A 2 3.69 17.59 -10.82
N ASN A 3 4.70 16.72 -10.91
CA ASN A 3 4.52 15.31 -10.53
C ASN A 3 4.02 15.32 -9.09
N LYS A 4 2.75 14.96 -8.88
CA LYS A 4 2.24 14.73 -7.53
C LYS A 4 3.14 13.66 -6.92
N GLU A 5 3.75 14.00 -5.79
CA GLU A 5 4.57 13.03 -5.09
C GLU A 5 3.67 11.89 -4.62
N LEU A 6 4.06 10.65 -4.92
CA LEU A 6 3.32 9.47 -4.49
C LEU A 6 3.33 9.37 -2.96
N THR A 7 2.22 8.91 -2.39
CA THR A 7 2.12 8.62 -0.95
C THR A 7 3.02 7.45 -0.55
N PHE A 8 3.14 7.19 0.75
CA PHE A 8 3.94 6.07 1.25
C PHE A 8 3.40 4.74 0.70
N GLY A 9 2.10 4.51 0.80
CA GLY A 9 1.42 3.32 0.30
C GLY A 9 1.53 3.18 -1.22
N GLN A 10 1.38 4.27 -1.97
CA GLN A 10 1.51 4.23 -3.43
C GLN A 10 2.93 3.88 -3.89
N LYS A 11 3.95 4.35 -3.15
CA LYS A 11 5.35 3.95 -3.36
C LYS A 11 5.54 2.47 -3.00
N ALA A 12 5.00 2.01 -1.87
CA ALA A 12 5.12 0.64 -1.39
C ALA A 12 4.56 -0.41 -2.37
N VAL A 13 3.38 -0.15 -2.95
CA VAL A 13 2.74 -1.09 -3.91
C VAL A 13 3.23 -0.94 -5.36
N GLY A 14 4.12 0.02 -5.62
CA GLY A 14 4.55 0.39 -6.96
C GLY A 14 3.37 0.70 -7.89
N LEU A 15 2.54 1.68 -7.53
CA LEU A 15 1.28 2.00 -8.21
C LEU A 15 1.44 2.22 -9.72
N THR A 16 2.54 2.84 -10.15
CA THR A 16 2.82 3.17 -11.56
C THR A 16 3.32 1.98 -12.38
N PHE A 17 3.68 0.87 -11.73
CA PHE A 17 4.13 -0.34 -12.42
C PHE A 17 2.94 -1.24 -12.78
N ASN A 18 2.36 -1.03 -13.97
CA ASN A 18 1.31 -1.89 -14.53
C ASN A 18 1.55 -2.13 -16.03
N PRO A 19 2.51 -3.01 -16.40
CA PRO A 19 2.82 -3.29 -17.81
C PRO A 19 1.67 -3.94 -18.58
N SER A 20 0.72 -4.59 -17.88
CA SER A 20 -0.45 -5.21 -18.50
C SER A 20 -1.52 -4.22 -18.95
N GLY A 21 -1.50 -2.98 -18.44
CA GLY A 21 -2.57 -2.00 -18.64
C GLY A 21 -3.91 -2.38 -18.00
N ASN A 22 -3.98 -3.48 -17.23
CA ASN A 22 -5.22 -3.95 -16.63
C ASN A 22 -5.68 -3.00 -15.52
N GLU A 23 -6.83 -2.36 -15.69
CA GLU A 23 -7.39 -1.42 -14.70
C GLU A 23 -7.63 -2.07 -13.34
N LYS A 24 -7.97 -3.37 -13.28
CA LYS A 24 -8.16 -4.09 -12.02
C LYS A 24 -6.87 -4.16 -11.21
N VAL A 25 -5.71 -4.25 -11.86
CA VAL A 25 -4.40 -4.23 -11.18
C VAL A 25 -4.17 -2.87 -10.56
N THR A 26 -4.44 -1.78 -11.28
CA THR A 26 -4.31 -0.42 -10.75
C THR A 26 -5.26 -0.18 -9.58
N GLN A 27 -6.52 -0.57 -9.71
CA GLN A 27 -7.53 -0.44 -8.65
C GLN A 27 -7.13 -1.25 -7.40
N CYS A 28 -6.69 -2.50 -7.60
CA CYS A 28 -6.20 -3.35 -6.51
C CYS A 28 -5.03 -2.70 -5.80
N LYS A 29 -4.01 -2.22 -6.53
CA LYS A 29 -2.86 -1.53 -5.96
C LYS A 29 -3.27 -0.27 -5.18
N GLN A 30 -4.17 0.54 -5.73
CA GLN A 30 -4.63 1.75 -5.04
C GLN A 30 -5.34 1.42 -3.72
N ALA A 31 -6.20 0.40 -3.69
CA ALA A 31 -6.89 -0.01 -2.46
C ALA A 31 -5.91 -0.47 -1.36
N PHE A 32 -4.87 -1.23 -1.73
CA PHE A 32 -3.81 -1.61 -0.79
C PHE A 32 -2.96 -0.40 -0.36
N ALA A 33 -2.65 0.52 -1.27
CA ALA A 33 -1.93 1.75 -0.94
C ALA A 33 -2.68 2.58 0.11
N ASP A 34 -4.00 2.76 -0.05
CA ASP A 34 -4.82 3.53 0.88
C ASP A 34 -4.82 2.93 2.30
N LEU A 35 -4.89 1.59 2.40
CA LEU A 35 -4.79 0.88 3.69
C LEU A 35 -3.39 0.99 4.30
N ILE A 36 -2.34 0.89 3.48
CA ILE A 36 -0.96 1.05 3.93
C ILE A 36 -0.71 2.48 4.43
N ASP A 37 -1.23 3.50 3.74
CA ASP A 37 -1.14 4.89 4.18
C ASP A 37 -1.83 5.07 5.54
N MET A 38 -3.03 4.51 5.73
CA MET A 38 -3.73 4.54 7.02
C MET A 38 -2.89 3.91 8.16
N MET A 39 -2.24 2.77 7.91
CA MET A 39 -1.36 2.14 8.90
C MET A 39 -0.07 2.94 9.11
N ASN A 40 0.46 3.56 8.06
CA ASN A 40 1.64 4.40 8.15
C ASN A 40 1.37 5.67 8.96
N ASP A 41 0.20 6.27 8.82
CA ASP A 41 -0.23 7.41 9.61
C ASP A 41 -0.35 7.01 11.09
N LEU A 42 -1.00 5.87 11.37
CA LEU A 42 -1.11 5.33 12.73
C LEU A 42 0.24 5.03 13.38
N ARG A 43 1.19 4.41 12.64
CA ARG A 43 2.52 4.11 13.19
C ARG A 43 3.36 5.36 13.43
N SER A 44 3.12 6.42 12.66
CA SER A 44 3.87 7.67 12.70
C SER A 44 3.29 8.69 13.69
N ASP A 45 2.04 8.50 14.13
CA ASP A 45 1.40 9.37 15.11
C ASP A 45 2.15 9.35 16.45
N PRO A 46 2.64 10.50 16.96
CA PRO A 46 3.29 10.57 18.26
C PRO A 46 2.39 10.13 19.42
N ASN A 47 1.06 10.24 19.28
CA ASN A 47 0.08 9.89 20.32
C ASN A 47 -0.30 8.40 20.35
N SER A 48 0.09 7.63 19.32
CA SER A 48 -0.21 6.20 19.27
C SER A 48 0.69 5.39 20.21
N SER A 49 0.09 4.39 20.87
CA SER A 49 0.81 3.48 21.77
C SER A 49 1.87 2.66 21.02
N GLN A 50 2.90 2.20 21.73
CA GLN A 50 3.96 1.37 21.13
C GLN A 50 3.39 0.07 20.52
N ASP A 51 2.40 -0.54 21.17
CA ASP A 51 1.72 -1.72 20.65
C ASP A 51 0.96 -1.43 19.35
N ALA A 52 0.24 -0.30 19.27
CA ALA A 52 -0.45 0.11 18.04
C ALA A 52 0.54 0.32 16.90
N LYS A 53 1.69 0.98 17.16
CA LYS A 53 2.76 1.18 16.16
C LYS A 53 3.35 -0.14 15.67
N ARG A 54 3.55 -1.10 16.58
CA ARG A 54 4.02 -2.44 16.24
C ARG A 54 3.00 -3.16 15.35
N HIS A 55 1.73 -3.16 15.71
CA HIS A 55 0.67 -3.78 14.91
C HIS A 55 0.51 -3.15 13.54
N ALA A 56 0.54 -1.81 13.46
CA ALA A 56 0.50 -1.09 12.19
C ALA A 56 1.69 -1.47 11.29
N SER A 57 2.88 -1.63 11.86
CA SER A 57 4.07 -2.02 11.10
C SER A 57 3.97 -3.45 10.54
N VAL A 58 3.47 -4.40 11.35
CA VAL A 58 3.21 -5.78 10.89
C VAL A 58 2.13 -5.80 9.82
N ALA A 59 1.04 -5.05 10.02
CA ALA A 59 -0.05 -4.95 9.06
C ALA A 59 0.43 -4.42 7.70
N ILE A 60 1.30 -3.42 7.66
CA ILE A 60 1.91 -2.92 6.41
C ILE A 60 2.62 -4.05 5.66
N THR A 61 3.48 -4.83 6.34
CA THR A 61 4.20 -5.95 5.71
C THR A 61 3.25 -7.02 5.17
N GLU A 62 2.19 -7.33 5.91
CA GLU A 62 1.19 -8.31 5.49
C GLU A 62 0.36 -7.80 4.31
N LEU A 63 0.00 -6.51 4.29
CA LEU A 63 -0.70 -5.86 3.19
C LEU A 63 0.14 -5.84 1.90
N GLU A 64 1.43 -5.52 1.98
CA GLU A 64 2.35 -5.59 0.83
C GLU A 64 2.43 -7.02 0.27
N THR A 65 2.52 -8.02 1.17
CA THR A 65 2.53 -9.44 0.79
C THR A 65 1.23 -9.86 0.11
N ALA A 66 0.08 -9.47 0.68
CA ALA A 66 -1.24 -9.76 0.14
C ALA A 66 -1.45 -9.09 -1.22
N GLN A 67 -1.01 -7.83 -1.37
CA GLN A 67 -1.09 -7.08 -2.63
C GLN A 67 -0.35 -7.80 -3.76
N MET A 68 0.86 -8.31 -3.50
CA MET A 68 1.63 -9.05 -4.50
C MET A 68 0.93 -10.34 -4.94
N ARG A 69 0.28 -11.05 -4.02
CA ARG A 69 -0.53 -12.24 -4.34
C ARG A 69 -1.80 -11.88 -5.10
N ALA A 70 -2.48 -10.80 -4.73
CA ALA A 70 -3.68 -10.32 -5.41
C ALA A 70 -3.38 -9.90 -6.85
N VAL A 71 -2.31 -9.13 -7.08
CA VAL A 71 -1.89 -8.77 -8.44
C VAL A 71 -1.53 -10.00 -9.25
N LYS A 72 -0.80 -10.96 -8.67
CA LYS A 72 -0.53 -12.23 -9.34
C LYS A 72 -1.83 -12.93 -9.76
N ALA A 73 -2.82 -13.02 -8.87
CA ALA A 73 -4.11 -13.63 -9.18
C ALA A 73 -4.90 -12.89 -10.30
N LEU A 74 -4.70 -11.58 -10.45
CA LEU A 74 -5.35 -10.77 -11.50
C LEU A 74 -4.65 -10.85 -12.85
N THR A 75 -3.43 -11.38 -12.92
CA THR A 75 -2.59 -11.40 -14.13
C THR A 75 -2.16 -12.81 -14.56
N VAL A 76 -2.59 -13.86 -13.86
CA VAL A 76 -2.38 -15.27 -14.26
C VAL A 76 -3.41 -15.72 -15.28
#